data_AF-A0A843I1V8-F1
#
_entry.id   AF-A0A843I1V8-F1
#
_cell.length_a   1.000
_cell.length_b   1.000
_cell.length_c   1.000
_cell.angle_alpha   90.00
_cell.angle_beta   90.00
_cell.angle_gamma   90.00
#
_symmetry.space_group_name_H-M   'P 1'
#
loop_
_entity.id
_entity.type
_entity.pdbx_description
1 polymer ?
#
loop_
_entity_poly.entity_id
_entity_poly.type
_entity_poly.pdbx_seq_one_letter_code
_entity_poly.pdbx_strand_id
1 'polypeptide(L)'
;LAPRGSAKYRREYKDIDLFGYSQQAGLIARYLEGAGLVPNARFNAIHGAYRQVYYDPATDAIVDVFLDELDMCHRVSLRGRLDLLPLTVPPSDLLLSKLQPVKMTEGDAGDVLALLTDLSLSDEDTESSIDAKRIARILADDWGFYTTATDNIKSLLSDCRDEVACPKLVDLLKAVEAEPKSAKWRIRAALGRRIKWYKEVEEPDFAAFKEGARARKGL
;
A
#
# COMPACT_ATOMS: atom_id res chain seq x y z
N LEU A 1 0.69 0.87 -14.58
CA LEU A 1 1.14 2.22 -14.18
C LEU A 1 2.62 2.48 -14.47
N ALA A 2 3.58 1.66 -13.99
CA ALA A 2 5.01 1.98 -14.10
C ALA A 2 5.85 0.94 -14.89
N PRO A 3 5.68 0.80 -16.21
CA PRO A 3 6.39 -0.22 -17.00
C PRO A 3 7.91 0.00 -17.09
N ARG A 4 8.40 1.24 -17.21
CA ARG A 4 9.85 1.52 -17.27
C ARG A 4 10.48 1.36 -15.90
N GLY A 5 9.80 1.86 -14.86
CA GLY A 5 10.17 1.69 -13.47
C GLY A 5 10.27 0.21 -13.08
N SER A 6 9.24 -0.57 -13.37
CA SER A 6 9.23 -2.02 -13.09
C SER A 6 10.34 -2.77 -13.85
N ALA A 7 10.62 -2.38 -15.10
CA ALA A 7 11.73 -2.97 -15.86
C ALA A 7 13.11 -2.65 -15.27
N LYS A 8 13.26 -1.50 -14.59
CA LYS A 8 14.49 -1.04 -13.92
C LYS A 8 14.66 -1.63 -12.52
N TYR A 9 13.57 -1.67 -11.75
CA TYR A 9 13.51 -2.18 -10.37
C TYR A 9 12.80 -3.54 -10.34
N ARG A 10 13.38 -4.53 -11.02
CA ARG A 10 12.75 -5.85 -11.15
C ARG A 10 12.74 -6.59 -9.82
N ARG A 11 11.61 -7.22 -9.52
CA ARG A 11 11.44 -8.15 -8.40
C ARG A 11 10.46 -9.25 -8.76
N GLU A 12 10.49 -10.33 -8.00
CA GLU A 12 9.44 -11.34 -8.05
C GLU A 12 8.21 -10.84 -7.28
N TYR A 13 7.05 -10.91 -7.93
CA TYR A 13 5.77 -10.66 -7.29
C TYR A 13 5.18 -12.00 -6.84
N LYS A 14 5.01 -12.17 -5.53
CA LYS A 14 4.52 -13.42 -4.92
C LYS A 14 3.06 -13.34 -4.48
N ASP A 15 2.56 -12.12 -4.37
CA ASP A 15 1.24 -11.80 -3.84
C ASP A 15 0.52 -10.85 -4.80
N ILE A 16 -0.82 -10.89 -4.77
CA ILE A 16 -1.71 -10.03 -5.55
C ILE A 16 -2.56 -9.23 -4.57
N ASP A 17 -2.42 -7.91 -4.60
CA ASP A 17 -3.27 -7.00 -3.82
C ASP A 17 -4.45 -6.52 -4.68
N LEU A 18 -5.67 -6.79 -4.20
CA LEU A 18 -6.93 -6.33 -4.77
C LEU A 18 -7.62 -5.34 -3.82
N PHE A 19 -8.46 -4.50 -4.40
CA PHE A 19 -9.14 -3.44 -3.66
C PHE A 19 -10.63 -3.44 -4.02
N GLY A 20 -11.49 -3.32 -3.01
CA GLY A 20 -12.93 -3.27 -3.18
C GLY A 20 -13.61 -2.43 -2.11
N TYR A 21 -14.91 -2.21 -2.25
CA TYR A 21 -15.71 -1.61 -1.19
C TYR A 21 -16.25 -2.68 -0.24
N SER A 22 -16.31 -2.39 1.05
CA SER A 22 -16.82 -3.33 2.08
C SER A 22 -18.25 -3.79 1.79
N GLN A 23 -19.08 -2.94 1.17
CA GLN A 23 -20.43 -3.29 0.71
C GLN A 23 -20.44 -4.40 -0.35
N GLN A 24 -19.33 -4.60 -1.07
CA GLN A 24 -19.15 -5.63 -2.09
C GLN A 24 -18.43 -6.88 -1.54
N ALA A 25 -18.07 -6.93 -0.25
CA ALA A 25 -17.28 -8.01 0.35
C ALA A 25 -17.82 -9.41 0.04
N GLY A 26 -19.13 -9.62 0.17
CA GLY A 26 -19.77 -10.91 -0.12
C GLY A 26 -19.90 -11.22 -1.63
N LEU A 27 -19.89 -10.21 -2.49
CA LEU A 27 -19.85 -10.41 -3.94
C LEU A 27 -18.43 -10.81 -4.37
N ILE A 28 -17.41 -10.13 -3.85
CA ILE A 28 -16.00 -10.43 -4.10
C ILE A 28 -15.66 -11.85 -3.66
N ALA A 29 -16.05 -12.24 -2.45
CA ALA A 29 -15.82 -13.59 -1.95
C ALA A 29 -16.42 -14.67 -2.86
N ARG A 30 -17.69 -14.53 -3.23
CA ARG A 30 -18.35 -15.46 -4.16
C ARG A 30 -17.67 -15.52 -5.53
N TYR A 31 -17.20 -14.37 -6.03
CA TYR A 31 -16.50 -14.33 -7.32
C TYR A 31 -15.15 -15.04 -7.27
N LEU A 32 -14.31 -14.73 -6.28
CA LEU A 32 -12.97 -15.32 -6.15
C LEU A 32 -13.04 -16.82 -5.88
N GLU A 33 -13.94 -17.26 -4.99
CA GLU A 33 -14.15 -18.70 -4.74
C GLU A 33 -14.69 -19.41 -5.99
N GLY A 34 -15.63 -18.78 -6.72
CA GLY A 34 -16.14 -19.29 -7.99
C GLY A 34 -15.06 -19.38 -9.09
N ALA A 35 -14.05 -18.51 -9.05
CA ALA A 35 -12.87 -18.56 -9.91
C ALA A 35 -11.84 -19.61 -9.48
N GLY A 36 -12.07 -20.33 -8.37
CA GLY A 36 -11.24 -21.44 -7.91
C GLY A 36 -10.24 -21.09 -6.81
N LEU A 37 -10.21 -19.83 -6.35
CA LEU A 37 -9.34 -19.43 -5.24
C LEU A 37 -9.84 -20.04 -3.92
N VAL A 38 -8.90 -20.41 -3.06
CA VAL A 38 -9.19 -21.03 -1.77
C VAL A 38 -9.19 -19.96 -0.67
N PRO A 39 -10.28 -19.75 0.08
CA PRO A 39 -10.33 -18.73 1.12
C PRO A 39 -9.55 -19.15 2.37
N ASN A 40 -8.91 -18.18 3.03
CA ASN A 40 -8.43 -18.35 4.40
C ASN A 40 -9.61 -18.18 5.37
N ALA A 41 -10.41 -19.24 5.53
CA ALA A 41 -11.69 -19.18 6.26
C ALA A 41 -11.58 -18.60 7.67
N ARG A 42 -10.54 -18.96 8.43
CA ARG A 42 -10.34 -18.47 9.80
C ARG A 42 -10.02 -16.97 9.82
N PHE A 43 -9.10 -16.53 8.96
CA PHE A 43 -8.74 -15.12 8.87
C PHE A 43 -9.93 -14.28 8.38
N ASN A 44 -10.61 -14.74 7.32
CA ASN A 44 -11.72 -14.01 6.72
C ASN A 44 -12.94 -13.95 7.64
N ALA A 45 -13.15 -14.92 8.54
CA ALA A 45 -14.22 -14.84 9.53
C ALA A 45 -14.00 -13.70 10.57
N ILE A 46 -12.74 -13.37 10.87
CA ILE A 46 -12.38 -12.35 11.87
C ILE A 46 -12.18 -10.98 11.22
N HIS A 47 -11.52 -10.94 10.05
CA HIS A 47 -11.06 -9.73 9.40
C HIS A 47 -11.82 -9.39 8.11
N GLY A 48 -12.65 -10.30 7.58
CA GLY A 48 -13.21 -10.23 6.23
C GLY A 48 -14.14 -9.05 5.92
N ALA A 49 -14.51 -8.27 6.94
CA ALA A 49 -15.19 -6.99 6.77
C ALA A 49 -14.25 -5.88 6.22
N TYR A 50 -12.94 -6.02 6.40
CA TYR A 50 -11.93 -5.02 5.98
C TYR A 50 -10.73 -5.62 5.23
N ARG A 51 -10.39 -6.90 5.43
CA ARG A 51 -9.32 -7.60 4.71
C ARG A 51 -9.69 -9.07 4.50
N GLN A 52 -9.62 -9.55 3.26
CA GLN A 52 -9.86 -10.96 2.93
C GLN A 52 -8.64 -11.56 2.24
N VAL A 53 -8.28 -12.77 2.63
CA VAL A 53 -7.12 -13.49 2.10
C VAL A 53 -7.58 -14.76 1.41
N TYR A 54 -7.02 -14.99 0.23
CA TYR A 54 -7.22 -16.16 -0.59
C TYR A 54 -5.88 -16.71 -1.07
N TYR A 55 -5.89 -17.97 -1.49
CA TYR A 55 -4.79 -18.63 -2.17
C TYR A 55 -5.22 -19.02 -3.58
N ASP A 56 -4.42 -18.69 -4.58
CA ASP A 56 -4.59 -19.16 -5.95
C ASP A 56 -3.67 -20.37 -6.22
N PRO A 57 -4.22 -21.60 -6.32
CA PRO A 57 -3.42 -22.78 -6.59
C PRO A 57 -2.81 -22.81 -8.00
N ALA A 58 -3.35 -22.05 -8.96
CA ALA A 58 -2.87 -22.05 -10.34
C ALA A 58 -1.55 -21.28 -10.49
N THR A 59 -1.38 -20.20 -9.72
CA THR A 59 -0.19 -19.34 -9.77
C THR A 59 0.69 -19.45 -8.53
N ASP A 60 0.24 -20.20 -7.52
CA ASP A 60 0.83 -20.27 -6.17
C ASP A 60 0.85 -18.94 -5.40
N ALA A 61 0.03 -17.97 -5.82
CA ALA A 61 -0.01 -16.63 -5.23
C ALA A 61 -0.96 -16.54 -4.03
N ILE A 62 -0.61 -15.69 -3.07
CA ILE A 62 -1.58 -15.17 -2.10
C ILE A 62 -2.31 -14.00 -2.74
N VAL A 63 -3.63 -13.96 -2.56
CA VAL A 63 -4.48 -12.86 -3.02
C VAL A 63 -5.07 -12.18 -1.80
N ASP A 64 -4.67 -10.93 -1.57
CA ASP A 64 -5.14 -10.10 -0.47
C ASP A 64 -6.13 -9.07 -0.99
N VAL A 65 -7.28 -8.92 -0.33
CA VAL A 65 -8.35 -8.01 -0.72
C VAL A 65 -8.57 -7.00 0.40
N PHE A 66 -8.17 -5.76 0.17
CA PHE A 66 -8.43 -4.64 1.07
C PHE A 66 -9.78 -4.01 0.76
N LEU A 67 -10.57 -3.76 1.81
CA LEU A 67 -11.91 -3.20 1.68
C LEU A 67 -11.99 -1.81 2.32
N ASP A 68 -12.42 -0.82 1.54
CA ASP A 68 -12.53 0.62 1.88
C ASP A 68 -11.24 1.35 2.28
N GLU A 69 -10.27 0.68 2.89
CA GLU A 69 -9.08 1.28 3.49
C GLU A 69 -7.87 0.35 3.37
N LEU A 70 -6.67 0.93 3.22
CA LEU A 70 -5.42 0.26 3.51
C LEU A 70 -5.18 0.31 5.03
N ASP A 71 -5.53 -0.75 5.78
CA ASP A 71 -5.32 -0.83 7.24
C ASP A 71 -4.05 -1.62 7.60
N MET A 72 -2.89 -1.06 7.22
CA MET A 72 -1.56 -1.64 7.46
C MET A 72 -0.89 -0.97 8.67
N CYS A 73 0.36 -0.48 8.56
CA CYS A 73 1.02 0.25 9.64
C CYS A 73 0.31 1.58 9.95
N HIS A 74 -0.23 2.20 8.90
CA HIS A 74 -1.03 3.41 8.94
C HIS A 74 -2.32 3.17 8.12
N ARG A 75 -3.33 4.01 8.33
CA ARG A 75 -4.61 3.88 7.62
C ARG A 75 -4.71 4.87 6.47
N VAL A 76 -5.08 4.39 5.29
CA VAL A 76 -5.41 5.24 4.14
C VAL A 76 -6.80 4.88 3.65
N SER A 77 -7.73 5.84 3.71
CA SER A 77 -9.08 5.65 3.18
C SER A 77 -9.09 5.69 1.66
N LEU A 78 -9.62 4.62 1.06
CA LEU A 78 -9.90 4.44 -0.36
C LEU A 78 -11.38 4.66 -0.70
N ARG A 79 -12.24 4.97 0.28
CA ARG A 79 -13.66 5.28 0.03
C ARG A 79 -13.81 6.42 -0.99
N GLY A 80 -14.59 6.17 -2.04
CA GLY A 80 -14.82 7.11 -3.14
C GLY A 80 -13.62 7.29 -4.07
N ARG A 81 -12.64 6.37 -4.05
CA ARG A 81 -11.41 6.48 -4.85
C ARG A 81 -11.16 5.32 -5.80
N LEU A 82 -11.82 4.18 -5.59
CA LEU A 82 -11.60 2.99 -6.43
C LEU A 82 -12.08 3.20 -7.87
N ASP A 83 -12.97 4.17 -8.09
CA ASP A 83 -13.55 4.48 -9.40
C ASP A 83 -12.79 5.59 -10.16
N LEU A 84 -11.71 6.14 -9.58
CA LEU A 84 -10.93 7.21 -10.22
C LEU A 84 -10.07 6.70 -11.38
N LEU A 85 -9.66 5.43 -11.34
CA LEU A 85 -8.92 4.76 -12.40
C LEU A 85 -9.53 3.37 -12.66
N PRO A 86 -9.50 2.89 -13.92
CA PRO A 86 -10.28 1.71 -14.30
C PRO A 86 -9.75 0.38 -13.75
N LEU A 87 -8.46 0.28 -13.46
CA LEU A 87 -7.79 -1.01 -13.18
C LEU A 87 -6.92 -1.02 -11.92
N THR A 88 -6.84 0.08 -11.19
CA THR A 88 -5.90 0.21 -10.06
C THR A 88 -6.36 1.31 -9.11
N VAL A 89 -5.97 1.20 -7.85
CA VAL A 89 -6.11 2.34 -6.92
C VAL A 89 -5.25 3.52 -7.41
N PRO A 90 -5.64 4.77 -7.09
CA PRO A 90 -4.91 5.94 -7.54
C PRO A 90 -3.41 5.91 -7.15
N PRO A 91 -2.50 6.43 -8.00
CA PRO A 91 -1.07 6.36 -7.74
C PRO A 91 -0.61 6.97 -6.42
N SER A 92 -1.26 8.03 -5.93
CA SER A 92 -0.97 8.60 -4.62
C SER A 92 -1.22 7.60 -3.48
N ASP A 93 -2.29 6.80 -3.57
CA ASP A 93 -2.63 5.78 -2.58
C ASP A 93 -1.69 4.58 -2.66
N LEU A 94 -1.27 4.19 -3.86
CA LEU A 94 -0.21 3.19 -4.06
C LEU A 94 1.13 3.67 -3.47
N LEU A 95 1.51 4.92 -3.72
CA LEU A 95 2.77 5.45 -3.22
C LEU A 95 2.75 5.53 -1.69
N LEU A 96 1.63 5.96 -1.09
CA LEU A 96 1.43 5.92 0.36
C LEU A 96 1.56 4.49 0.91
N SER A 97 1.03 3.49 0.21
CA SER A 97 1.13 2.09 0.64
C SER A 97 2.56 1.56 0.67
N LYS A 98 3.45 2.10 -0.17
CA LYS A 98 4.89 1.75 -0.20
C LYS A 98 5.74 2.58 0.74
N LEU A 99 5.26 3.75 1.16
CA LEU A 99 5.95 4.62 2.13
C LEU A 99 5.60 4.31 3.59
N GLN A 100 4.54 3.55 3.87
CA GLN A 100 4.10 3.24 5.23
C GLN A 100 4.83 2.13 6.01
N PRO A 101 5.58 1.18 5.41
CA PRO A 101 6.30 0.18 6.19
C PRO A 101 7.33 0.83 7.11
N VAL A 102 7.23 0.58 8.42
CA VAL A 102 8.20 1.13 9.40
C VAL A 102 9.59 0.50 9.23
N LYS A 103 9.63 -0.73 8.72
CA LYS A 103 10.84 -1.39 8.25
C LYS A 103 10.71 -1.54 6.74
N MET A 104 11.16 -0.52 6.02
CA MET A 104 11.13 -0.53 4.56
C MET A 104 12.05 -1.63 4.01
N THR A 105 11.53 -2.44 3.10
CA THR A 105 12.31 -3.48 2.42
C THR A 105 12.94 -2.94 1.13
N GLU A 106 13.89 -3.68 0.55
CA GLU A 106 14.41 -3.37 -0.78
C GLU A 106 13.31 -3.38 -1.87
N GLY A 107 12.31 -4.25 -1.71
CA GLY A 107 11.15 -4.31 -2.60
C GLY A 107 10.29 -3.04 -2.52
N ASP A 108 10.03 -2.55 -1.31
CA ASP A 108 9.29 -1.29 -1.10
C ASP A 108 10.04 -0.10 -1.70
N ALA A 109 11.35 -0.04 -1.47
CA ALA A 109 12.23 0.97 -2.04
C ALA A 109 12.21 0.95 -3.58
N GLY A 110 12.31 -0.24 -4.17
CA GLY A 110 12.20 -0.45 -5.61
C GLY A 110 10.84 -0.01 -6.16
N ASP A 111 9.74 -0.34 -5.48
CA ASP A 111 8.38 0.03 -5.90
C ASP A 111 8.17 1.56 -5.87
N VAL A 112 8.68 2.26 -4.83
CA VAL A 112 8.64 3.73 -4.74
C VAL A 112 9.38 4.36 -5.91
N LEU A 113 10.62 3.91 -6.18
CA LEU A 113 11.43 4.45 -7.25
C LEU A 113 10.87 4.09 -8.64
N ALA A 114 10.28 2.91 -8.79
CA ALA A 114 9.60 2.50 -10.01
C ALA A 114 8.41 3.41 -10.34
N LEU A 115 7.53 3.67 -9.37
CA LEU A 115 6.40 4.59 -9.53
C LEU A 115 6.90 5.98 -9.94
N LEU A 116 7.89 6.53 -9.23
CA LEU A 116 8.44 7.86 -9.52
C LEU A 116 9.24 7.91 -10.83
N THR A 117 9.73 6.79 -11.36
CA THR A 117 10.36 6.75 -12.69
C THR A 117 9.34 7.10 -13.78
N ASP A 118 8.14 6.52 -13.71
CA ASP A 118 7.13 6.67 -14.76
C ASP A 118 6.14 7.80 -14.53
N LEU A 119 5.75 8.03 -13.28
CA LEU A 119 4.68 8.96 -12.95
C LEU A 119 5.24 10.34 -12.57
N SER A 120 4.57 11.39 -13.02
CA SER A 120 4.88 12.78 -12.64
C SER A 120 4.20 13.14 -11.32
N LEU A 121 4.76 14.08 -10.57
CA LEU A 121 4.02 14.69 -9.45
C LEU A 121 3.10 15.78 -9.99
N SER A 122 1.86 15.80 -9.53
CA SER A 122 0.84 16.77 -9.92
C SER A 122 -0.12 17.03 -8.74
N ASP A 123 -1.24 17.69 -9.02
CA ASP A 123 -2.33 17.96 -8.08
C ASP A 123 -3.52 17.00 -8.26
N GLU A 124 -3.37 15.95 -9.07
CA GLU A 124 -4.42 14.98 -9.36
C GLU A 124 -3.85 13.60 -9.68
N ASP A 125 -4.60 12.54 -9.40
CA ASP A 125 -4.20 11.19 -9.78
C ASP A 125 -4.68 10.88 -11.20
N THR A 126 -3.76 10.41 -12.04
CA THR A 126 -4.08 9.91 -13.39
C THR A 126 -3.25 8.66 -13.68
N GLU A 127 -3.41 8.06 -14.86
CA GLU A 127 -2.55 6.92 -15.26
C GLU A 127 -1.06 7.28 -15.38
N SER A 128 -0.71 8.57 -15.42
CA SER A 128 0.65 9.09 -15.59
C SER A 128 1.08 10.10 -14.52
N SER A 129 0.26 10.34 -13.49
CA SER A 129 0.58 11.31 -12.44
C SER A 129 0.08 10.93 -11.05
N ILE A 130 0.78 11.45 -10.05
CA ILE A 130 0.57 11.22 -8.62
C ILE A 130 0.09 12.54 -8.00
N ASP A 131 -1.06 12.52 -7.32
CA ASP A 131 -1.55 13.65 -6.53
C ASP A 131 -0.67 13.87 -5.29
N ALA A 132 0.31 14.78 -5.40
CA ALA A 132 1.21 15.11 -4.31
C ALA A 132 0.51 15.88 -3.18
N LYS A 133 -0.55 16.64 -3.50
CA LYS A 133 -1.36 17.37 -2.50
C LYS A 133 -2.13 16.41 -1.61
N ARG A 134 -2.70 15.34 -2.16
CA ARG A 134 -3.34 14.28 -1.37
C ARG A 134 -2.36 13.65 -0.40
N ILE A 135 -1.17 13.26 -0.86
CA ILE A 135 -0.12 12.67 -0.01
C ILE A 135 0.22 13.64 1.12
N ALA A 136 0.50 14.89 0.78
CA ALA A 136 0.87 15.91 1.75
C ALA A 136 -0.23 16.13 2.80
N ARG A 137 -1.51 16.20 2.39
CA ARG A 137 -2.66 16.36 3.30
C ARG A 137 -2.84 15.18 4.25
N ILE A 138 -2.72 13.94 3.76
CA ILE A 138 -2.83 12.75 4.60
C ILE A 138 -1.73 12.77 5.68
N LEU A 139 -0.48 13.01 5.27
CA LEU A 139 0.64 13.05 6.19
C LEU A 139 0.57 14.27 7.14
N ALA A 140 0.00 15.40 6.70
CA ALA A 140 -0.17 16.58 7.54
C ALA A 140 -1.22 16.40 8.64
N ASP A 141 -2.12 15.41 8.53
CA ASP A 141 -3.10 15.08 9.57
C ASP A 141 -2.66 13.93 10.49
N ASP A 142 -1.74 13.07 10.02
CA ASP A 142 -1.20 11.93 10.80
C ASP A 142 0.30 12.06 11.05
N TRP A 143 0.67 12.40 12.29
CA TRP A 143 2.07 12.50 12.69
C TRP A 143 2.83 11.17 12.61
N GLY A 144 2.18 10.05 12.93
CA GLY A 144 2.81 8.74 12.89
C GLY A 144 3.14 8.37 11.46
N PHE A 145 2.19 8.54 10.55
CA PHE A 145 2.40 8.25 9.15
C PHE A 145 3.40 9.22 8.52
N TYR A 146 3.30 10.53 8.78
CA TYR A 146 4.29 11.50 8.36
C TYR A 146 5.71 11.11 8.80
N THR A 147 5.87 10.67 10.05
CA THR A 147 7.18 10.29 10.58
C THR A 147 7.75 9.10 9.82
N THR A 148 6.94 8.05 9.61
CA THR A 148 7.37 6.87 8.85
C THR A 148 7.68 7.22 7.39
N ALA A 149 6.78 7.92 6.71
CA ALA A 149 6.94 8.25 5.29
C ALA A 149 8.15 9.16 5.05
N THR A 150 8.35 10.19 5.88
CA THR A 150 9.50 11.10 5.72
C THR A 150 10.83 10.45 6.10
N ASP A 151 10.87 9.55 7.09
CA ASP A 151 12.06 8.74 7.40
C ASP A 151 12.43 7.84 6.22
N ASN A 152 11.43 7.16 5.64
CA ASN A 152 11.62 6.30 4.46
C ASN A 152 12.09 7.10 3.25
N ILE A 153 11.47 8.26 2.96
CA ILE A 153 11.90 9.16 1.88
C ILE A 153 13.36 9.60 2.09
N LYS A 154 13.74 10.02 3.30
CA LYS A 154 15.11 10.45 3.62
C LYS A 154 16.10 9.30 3.48
N SER A 155 15.74 8.09 3.90
CA SER A 155 16.55 6.89 3.73
C SER A 155 16.72 6.49 2.27
N LEU A 156 15.69 6.69 1.42
CA LEU A 156 15.84 6.47 -0.01
C LEU A 156 16.81 7.48 -0.61
N LEU A 157 16.68 8.76 -0.24
CA LEU A 157 17.49 9.86 -0.77
C LEU A 157 18.98 9.76 -0.44
N SER A 158 19.40 9.12 0.67
CA SER A 158 20.83 8.98 1.02
C SER A 158 21.62 8.24 -0.06
N ASP A 159 21.00 7.21 -0.65
CA ASP A 159 21.66 6.30 -1.60
C ASP A 159 21.06 6.37 -3.00
N CYS A 160 20.09 7.26 -3.22
CA CYS A 160 19.43 7.44 -4.50
C CYS A 160 20.41 7.91 -5.59
N ARG A 161 20.41 7.24 -6.73
CA ARG A 161 21.22 7.57 -7.93
C ARG A 161 20.37 7.69 -9.21
N ASP A 162 19.05 7.56 -9.08
CA ASP A 162 18.11 7.68 -10.19
C ASP A 162 17.85 9.15 -10.59
N GLU A 163 18.35 9.54 -11.75
CA GLU A 163 18.23 10.92 -12.25
C GLU A 163 16.79 11.39 -12.48
N VAL A 164 15.81 10.47 -12.57
CA VAL A 164 14.39 10.79 -12.78
C VAL A 164 13.61 10.72 -11.47
N ALA A 165 13.78 9.63 -10.72
CA ALA A 165 13.00 9.39 -9.51
C ALA A 165 13.49 10.22 -8.30
N CYS A 166 14.81 10.41 -8.13
CA CYS A 166 15.33 11.12 -6.95
C CYS A 166 14.88 12.60 -6.89
N PRO A 167 14.91 13.38 -7.98
CA PRO A 167 14.42 14.77 -7.94
C PRO A 167 12.93 14.84 -7.54
N LYS A 168 12.10 13.94 -8.07
CA LYS A 168 10.68 13.86 -7.68
C LYS A 168 10.51 13.49 -6.22
N LEU A 169 11.33 12.59 -5.69
CA LEU A 169 11.30 12.23 -4.28
C LEU A 169 11.66 13.43 -3.37
N VAL A 170 12.63 14.25 -3.78
CA VAL A 170 12.96 15.52 -3.12
C VAL A 170 11.77 16.49 -3.16
N ASP A 171 11.12 16.63 -4.32
CA ASP A 171 9.99 17.56 -4.46
C ASP A 171 8.75 17.09 -3.69
N LEU A 172 8.50 15.77 -3.62
CA LEU A 172 7.48 15.19 -2.75
C LEU A 172 7.76 15.52 -1.28
N LEU A 173 9.00 15.35 -0.82
CA LEU A 173 9.37 15.68 0.56
C LEU A 173 9.12 17.17 0.85
N LYS A 174 9.50 18.07 -0.07
CA LYS A 174 9.23 19.51 0.07
C LYS A 174 7.74 19.79 0.19
N ALA A 175 6.90 19.18 -0.65
CA ALA A 175 5.45 19.35 -0.59
C ALA A 175 4.87 18.88 0.75
N VAL A 176 5.31 17.71 1.22
CA VAL A 176 4.90 17.16 2.53
C VAL A 176 5.31 18.05 3.69
N GLU A 177 6.53 18.61 3.66
CA GLU A 177 7.03 19.52 4.70
C GLU A 177 6.25 20.84 4.71
N ALA A 178 5.94 21.39 3.53
CA ALA A 178 5.23 22.67 3.36
C ALA A 178 3.76 22.63 3.77
N GLU A 179 3.09 21.47 3.72
CA GLU A 179 1.66 21.36 4.04
C GLU A 179 1.38 21.70 5.53
N PRO A 180 0.39 22.57 5.83
CA PRO A 180 0.06 22.94 7.20
C PRO A 180 -0.40 21.75 8.06
N LYS A 181 0.26 21.54 9.20
CA LYS A 181 -0.01 20.39 10.08
C LYS A 181 -1.24 20.60 10.97
N SER A 182 -2.09 19.58 11.06
CA SER A 182 -3.31 19.64 11.86
C SER A 182 -3.03 19.78 13.36
N ALA A 183 -4.03 20.19 14.14
CA ALA A 183 -3.88 20.29 15.59
C ALA A 183 -3.57 18.92 16.24
N LYS A 184 -4.25 17.86 15.79
CA LYS A 184 -4.01 16.48 16.23
C LYS A 184 -2.57 16.06 15.92
N TRP A 185 -2.08 16.36 14.71
CA TRP A 185 -0.70 16.12 14.33
C TRP A 185 0.28 16.79 15.30
N ARG A 186 0.09 18.08 15.60
CA ARG A 186 0.98 18.86 16.49
C ARG A 186 0.99 18.32 17.92
N ILE A 187 -0.17 17.94 18.46
CA ILE A 187 -0.27 17.29 19.77
C ILE A 187 0.49 15.96 19.75
N ARG A 188 0.28 15.13 18.72
CA ARG A 188 0.95 13.84 18.60
C ARG A 188 2.46 13.99 18.41
N ALA A 189 2.91 15.05 17.75
CA ALA A 189 4.32 15.40 17.60
C ALA A 189 5.00 15.71 18.93
N ALA A 190 4.32 16.44 19.82
CA ALA A 190 4.84 16.72 21.16
C ALA A 190 5.02 15.46 22.02
N LEU A 191 4.21 14.41 21.78
CA LEU A 191 4.43 13.11 22.42
C LEU A 191 5.67 12.40 21.88
N GLY A 192 6.00 12.61 20.60
CA GLY A 192 7.22 12.11 19.95
C GLY A 192 7.26 10.59 19.77
N ARG A 193 8.47 10.09 19.43
CA ARG A 193 8.73 8.69 19.09
C ARG A 193 8.75 7.74 20.30
N ARG A 194 8.70 8.26 21.53
CA ARG A 194 8.65 7.44 22.76
C ARG A 194 7.35 6.64 22.89
N ILE A 195 6.28 7.09 22.25
CA ILE A 195 5.02 6.35 22.17
C ILE A 195 4.96 5.70 20.79
N LYS A 196 4.67 4.40 20.73
CA LYS A 196 4.44 3.67 19.46
C LYS A 196 3.41 4.43 18.61
N TRP A 197 3.69 4.58 17.32
CA TRP A 197 2.91 5.44 16.42
C TRP A 197 2.37 4.72 15.19
N TYR A 198 2.55 3.40 15.14
CA TYR A 198 2.14 2.54 14.04
C TYR A 198 1.49 1.28 14.58
N LYS A 199 0.65 0.67 13.76
CA LYS A 199 0.06 -0.65 14.00
C LYS A 199 1.03 -1.75 13.55
N GLU A 200 1.13 -2.81 14.34
CA GLU A 200 1.71 -4.06 13.84
C GLU A 200 0.64 -4.79 13.04
N VAL A 201 0.94 -5.08 11.78
CA VAL A 201 0.01 -5.78 10.90
C VAL A 201 0.04 -7.26 11.25
N GLU A 202 -1.12 -7.82 11.55
CA GLU A 202 -1.27 -9.26 11.69
C GLU A 202 -1.22 -9.89 10.30
N GLU A 203 -0.16 -10.64 10.03
CA GLU A 203 -0.02 -11.42 8.82
C GLU A 203 -0.39 -12.88 9.10
N PRO A 204 -1.27 -13.50 8.29
CA PRO A 204 -1.49 -14.94 8.36
C PRO A 204 -0.19 -15.71 8.14
N ASP A 205 -0.11 -16.91 8.74
CA ASP A 205 0.91 -17.88 8.33
C ASP A 205 0.58 -18.41 6.93
N PHE A 206 1.07 -17.71 5.92
CA PHE A 206 0.82 -18.05 4.52
C PHE A 206 1.43 -19.40 4.13
N ALA A 207 2.52 -19.84 4.77
CA ALA A 207 3.12 -21.14 4.49
C ALA A 207 2.17 -22.26 4.93
N ALA A 208 1.75 -22.23 6.19
CA ALA A 208 0.79 -23.20 6.73
C ALA A 208 -0.57 -23.15 6.01
N PHE A 209 -1.02 -21.94 5.66
CA PHE A 209 -2.25 -21.76 4.89
C PHE A 209 -2.18 -22.42 3.51
N LYS A 210 -1.10 -22.18 2.74
CA LYS A 210 -0.89 -22.78 1.42
C LYS A 210 -0.81 -24.30 1.50
N GLU A 211 -0.04 -24.83 2.45
CA GLU A 211 0.07 -26.27 2.66
C GLU A 211 -1.30 -26.91 2.93
N GLY A 212 -2.07 -26.33 3.85
CA GLY A 212 -3.42 -26.82 4.14
C GLY A 212 -4.39 -26.68 2.97
N ALA A 213 -4.25 -25.64 2.14
CA ALA A 213 -5.08 -25.43 0.96
C ALA A 213 -4.80 -26.48 -0.14
N ARG A 214 -3.52 -26.79 -0.40
CA ARG A 214 -3.10 -27.81 -1.36
C ARG A 214 -3.59 -29.20 -0.95
N ALA A 215 -3.39 -29.56 0.33
CA ALA A 215 -3.87 -30.83 0.89
C ALA A 215 -5.38 -31.03 0.71
N ARG A 216 -6.20 -29.98 0.89
CA ARG A 216 -7.66 -30.06 0.70
C ARG A 216 -8.09 -30.20 -0.78
N LYS A 217 -7.26 -29.74 -1.72
CA LYS A 217 -7.53 -29.81 -3.16
C LYS A 217 -6.92 -31.05 -3.83
N GLY A 218 -6.13 -31.84 -3.09
CA GLY A 218 -5.41 -33.00 -3.65
C GLY A 218 -4.28 -32.58 -4.59
N LEU A 219 -3.68 -31.41 -4.34
CA LEU A 219 -2.56 -30.82 -5.07
C LEU A 219 -1.24 -31.02 -4.32
#